data_AF-H9UE11-F1
#
_entry.id   AF-H9UE11-F1
#
_cell.length_a   1.000
_cell.length_b   1.000
_cell.length_c   1.000
_cell.angle_alpha   90.00
_cell.angle_beta   90.00
_cell.angle_gamma   90.00
#
_symmetry.space_group_name_H-M   'P 1'
#
loop_
_entity.id
_entity.type
_entity.pdbx_description
1 polymer ?
#
loop_
_entity_poly.entity_id
_entity_poly.type
_entity_poly.pdbx_seq_one_letter_code
_entity_poly.pdbx_strand_id
1 'polypeptide(L)'
;MIKIFKEQVESAVKLYDLSSELLNIEKALKKVRNTFPDFTLQSTLVKVAVVNSLYNTNIFRVYDVAYHISEVVSQEGITLEPEFVDKLSTVVLRNNGDNGKEKHYISFSSALAHIFLSEKFPIYNSVTTRMVVYHLNEEIKASKKYSTYSDFYHDFYMLLNSLDFKTSVSELHKYLWISGEYRKLNGIRPWESPSNEINPDLKKLFKRSDENIQKLLKDLIKDLYGPLFLE
;
A
#
# COMPACT_ATOMS: atom_id res chain seq x y z
N MET A 1 -5.92 -14.95 -15.07
CA MET A 1 -5.56 -13.62 -14.53
C MET A 1 -6.67 -12.66 -14.92
N ILE A 2 -7.26 -11.97 -13.95
CA ILE A 2 -8.29 -10.97 -14.21
C ILE A 2 -7.61 -9.73 -14.75
N LYS A 3 -7.98 -9.33 -15.96
CA LYS A 3 -7.35 -8.22 -16.68
C LYS A 3 -7.54 -6.90 -15.93
N ILE A 4 -6.47 -6.12 -15.82
CA ILE A 4 -6.53 -4.71 -15.43
C ILE A 4 -6.51 -3.89 -16.71
N PHE A 5 -7.44 -2.96 -16.86
CA PHE A 5 -7.49 -2.04 -17.99
C PHE A 5 -6.74 -0.73 -17.69
N LYS A 6 -6.19 -0.09 -18.72
CA LYS A 6 -5.47 1.19 -18.56
C LYS A 6 -6.34 2.25 -17.88
N GLU A 7 -7.62 2.31 -18.24
CA GLU A 7 -8.56 3.29 -17.69
C GLU A 7 -8.81 3.09 -16.20
N GLN A 8 -8.72 1.86 -15.69
CA GLN A 8 -8.81 1.60 -14.25
C GLN A 8 -7.69 2.30 -13.48
N VAL A 9 -6.46 2.19 -14.01
CA VAL A 9 -5.29 2.79 -13.38
C VAL A 9 -5.34 4.31 -13.48
N GLU A 10 -5.63 4.85 -14.66
CA GLU A 10 -5.76 6.30 -14.86
C GLU A 10 -6.87 6.91 -14.01
N SER A 11 -8.04 6.25 -13.91
CA SER A 11 -9.16 6.75 -13.12
C SER A 11 -8.87 6.69 -11.62
N ALA A 12 -8.15 5.68 -11.14
CA ALA A 12 -7.68 5.65 -9.76
C ALA A 12 -6.69 6.78 -9.44
N VAL A 13 -5.75 7.07 -10.33
CA VAL A 13 -4.82 8.20 -10.17
C VAL A 13 -5.58 9.52 -10.12
N LYS A 14 -6.55 9.75 -11.02
CA LYS A 14 -7.39 10.95 -11.00
C LYS A 14 -8.19 11.08 -9.70
N LEU A 15 -8.76 9.98 -9.20
CA LEU A 15 -9.49 9.97 -7.92
C LEU A 15 -8.55 10.29 -6.74
N TYR A 16 -7.32 9.76 -6.76
CA TYR A 16 -6.30 10.10 -5.77
C TYR A 16 -6.01 11.62 -5.77
N ASP A 17 -5.83 12.21 -6.95
CA ASP A 17 -5.53 13.64 -7.12
C ASP A 17 -6.70 14.57 -6.73
N LEU A 18 -7.92 14.04 -6.67
CA LEU A 18 -9.09 14.77 -6.14
C LEU A 18 -9.15 14.77 -4.60
N SER A 19 -8.31 13.99 -3.93
CA SER A 19 -8.24 13.93 -2.47
C SER A 19 -7.21 14.90 -1.92
N SER A 20 -7.68 16.03 -1.40
CA SER A 20 -6.81 17.06 -0.82
C SER A 20 -6.03 16.57 0.40
N GLU A 21 -6.62 15.70 1.24
CA GLU A 21 -5.94 15.14 2.40
C GLU A 21 -4.79 14.22 1.99
N LEU A 22 -5.03 13.28 1.07
CA LEU A 22 -3.99 12.36 0.59
C LEU A 22 -2.82 13.11 -0.06
N LEU A 23 -3.11 14.11 -0.90
CA LEU A 23 -2.08 14.96 -1.51
C LEU A 23 -1.26 15.74 -0.48
N ASN A 24 -1.89 16.23 0.59
CA ASN A 24 -1.17 16.94 1.65
C ASN A 24 -0.32 16.00 2.50
N ILE A 25 -0.79 14.77 2.76
CA ILE A 25 -0.01 13.71 3.41
C ILE A 25 1.23 13.37 2.58
N GLU A 26 1.09 13.15 1.28
CA GLU A 26 2.21 12.85 0.38
C GLU A 26 3.24 13.99 0.35
N LYS A 27 2.78 15.24 0.25
CA LYS A 27 3.65 16.43 0.33
C LYS A 27 4.37 16.53 1.67
N ALA A 28 3.69 16.24 2.78
CA ALA A 28 4.30 16.27 4.11
C ALA A 28 5.39 15.18 4.24
N LEU A 29 5.12 13.96 3.78
CA LEU A 29 6.08 12.87 3.77
C LEU A 29 7.30 13.18 2.91
N LYS A 30 7.11 13.79 1.74
CA LYS A 30 8.20 14.25 0.88
C LYS A 30 9.07 15.31 1.57
N LYS A 31 8.46 16.24 2.33
CA LYS A 31 9.21 17.20 3.14
C LYS A 31 10.05 16.48 4.21
N VAL A 32 9.48 15.51 4.93
CA VAL A 32 10.20 14.71 5.93
C VAL A 32 11.37 13.96 5.29
N ARG A 33 11.17 13.34 4.12
CA ARG A 33 12.22 12.64 3.38
C ARG A 33 13.41 13.55 3.06
N ASN A 34 13.12 14.78 2.61
CA ASN A 34 14.15 15.73 2.24
C ASN A 34 14.88 16.33 3.46
N THR A 35 14.18 16.53 4.57
CA THR A 35 14.77 17.06 5.81
C THR A 35 15.64 16.02 6.53
N PHE A 36 15.25 14.75 6.46
CA PHE A 36 15.94 13.65 7.15
C PHE A 36 16.39 12.59 6.12
N PRO A 37 17.41 12.84 5.30
CA PRO A 37 17.83 11.91 4.26
C PRO A 37 18.49 10.64 4.83
N ASP A 38 19.18 10.73 5.97
CA ASP A 38 19.88 9.61 6.61
C ASP A 38 18.96 8.72 7.48
N PHE A 39 19.52 7.61 7.97
CA PHE A 39 18.86 6.69 8.89
C PHE A 39 19.60 6.62 10.24
N THR A 40 20.12 7.75 10.72
CA THR A 40 20.52 7.86 12.14
C THR A 40 19.30 7.58 13.04
N LEU A 41 19.52 7.22 14.30
CA LEU A 41 18.43 6.91 15.22
C LEU A 41 17.39 8.04 15.30
N GLN A 42 17.83 9.29 15.36
CA GLN A 42 16.97 10.47 15.48
C GLN A 42 16.16 10.71 14.20
N SER A 43 16.81 10.68 13.03
CA SER A 43 16.13 10.77 11.74
C SER A 43 15.13 9.64 11.55
N THR A 44 15.52 8.42 11.89
CA THR A 44 14.67 7.23 11.81
C THR A 44 13.48 7.34 12.76
N LEU A 45 13.67 7.84 13.98
CA LEU A 45 12.59 8.04 14.94
C LEU A 45 11.51 8.98 14.40
N VAL A 46 11.91 10.09 13.75
CA VAL A 46 10.97 11.00 13.08
C VAL A 46 10.25 10.30 11.94
N LYS A 47 10.97 9.59 11.06
CA LYS A 47 10.38 8.84 9.94
C LYS A 47 9.34 7.82 10.43
N VAL A 48 9.67 7.05 11.46
CA VAL A 48 8.77 6.04 12.05
C VAL A 48 7.55 6.70 12.66
N ALA A 49 7.72 7.75 13.46
CA ALA A 49 6.60 8.45 14.09
C ALA A 49 5.62 9.03 13.05
N VAL A 50 6.15 9.66 12.00
CA VAL A 50 5.34 10.28 10.94
C VAL A 50 4.59 9.21 10.13
N VAL A 51 5.26 8.15 9.69
CA VAL A 51 4.58 7.07 8.94
C VAL A 51 3.54 6.40 9.82
N ASN A 52 3.87 6.09 11.08
CA ASN A 52 2.93 5.43 11.97
C ASN A 52 1.65 6.25 12.21
N SER A 53 1.79 7.58 12.32
CA SER A 53 0.67 8.51 12.48
C SER A 53 -0.15 8.66 11.19
N LEU A 54 0.51 8.93 10.06
CA LEU A 54 -0.17 9.24 8.79
C LEU A 54 -0.72 8.00 8.06
N TYR A 55 -0.11 6.82 8.26
CA TYR A 55 -0.58 5.53 7.71
C TYR A 55 -1.32 4.66 8.74
N ASN A 56 -1.52 5.16 9.97
CA ASN A 56 -2.24 4.48 11.06
C ASN A 56 -1.81 3.02 11.28
N THR A 57 -0.49 2.78 11.35
CA THR A 57 0.06 1.40 11.41
C THR A 57 0.04 0.78 12.81
N ASN A 58 -0.48 1.51 13.81
CA ASN A 58 -0.67 1.06 15.19
C ASN A 58 0.60 0.53 15.88
N ILE A 59 1.77 1.09 15.55
CA ILE A 59 3.02 0.80 16.27
C ILE A 59 3.01 1.56 17.59
N PHE A 60 2.96 0.80 18.69
CA PHE A 60 2.99 1.37 20.04
C PHE A 60 4.42 1.75 20.48
N ARG A 61 5.39 0.85 20.25
CA ARG A 61 6.80 1.02 20.65
C ARG A 61 7.61 1.66 19.52
N VAL A 62 7.27 2.91 19.19
CA VAL A 62 7.89 3.66 18.08
C VAL A 62 9.43 3.71 18.20
N TYR A 63 9.97 3.90 19.41
CA TYR A 63 11.41 3.92 19.64
C TYR A 63 12.09 2.59 19.28
N ASP A 64 11.53 1.45 19.69
CA ASP A 64 12.14 0.14 19.45
C ASP A 64 12.20 -0.16 17.94
N VAL A 65 11.14 0.20 17.20
CA VAL A 65 11.11 0.06 15.73
C VAL A 65 12.14 0.98 15.07
N ALA A 66 12.22 2.24 15.51
CA ALA A 66 13.21 3.18 14.97
C ALA A 66 14.64 2.74 15.24
N TYR A 67 14.92 2.26 16.45
CA TYR A 67 16.21 1.71 16.83
C TYR A 67 16.58 0.51 15.95
N HIS A 68 15.67 -0.46 15.81
CA HIS A 68 15.87 -1.62 14.95
C HIS A 68 16.23 -1.22 13.51
N ILE A 69 15.44 -0.34 12.90
CA ILE A 69 15.68 0.11 11.52
C ILE A 69 17.04 0.81 11.40
N SER A 70 17.40 1.68 12.36
CA SER A 70 18.70 2.35 12.32
C SER A 70 19.88 1.39 12.45
N GLU A 71 19.74 0.33 13.26
CA GLU A 71 20.77 -0.70 13.41
C GLU A 71 20.92 -1.53 12.13
N VAL A 72 19.82 -2.00 11.53
CA VAL A 72 19.85 -2.76 10.27
C VAL A 72 20.53 -1.94 9.17
N VAL A 73 20.14 -0.66 9.03
CA VAL A 73 20.74 0.22 8.01
C VAL A 73 22.22 0.50 8.29
N SER A 74 22.61 0.68 9.56
CA SER A 74 24.00 0.92 9.96
C SER A 74 24.90 -0.28 9.68
N GLN A 75 24.42 -1.50 9.94
CA GLN A 75 25.19 -2.73 9.83
C GLN A 75 25.29 -3.25 8.39
N GLU A 76 24.20 -3.18 7.62
CA GLU A 76 24.13 -3.79 6.29
C GLU A 76 24.21 -2.78 5.14
N GLY A 77 24.03 -1.48 5.43
CA GLY A 77 23.78 -0.47 4.41
C GLY A 77 22.38 -0.59 3.82
N ILE A 78 22.01 0.39 2.97
CA ILE A 78 20.73 0.37 2.26
C ILE A 78 20.87 -0.47 0.99
N THR A 79 20.03 -1.49 0.86
CA THR A 79 19.89 -2.27 -0.37
C THR A 79 18.48 -2.12 -0.94
N LEU A 80 18.35 -2.16 -2.27
CA LEU A 80 17.08 -1.97 -2.97
C LEU A 80 16.44 -3.31 -3.38
N GLU A 81 16.49 -4.28 -2.46
CA GLU A 81 15.97 -5.63 -2.64
C GLU A 81 14.85 -5.92 -1.63
N PRO A 82 13.86 -6.76 -1.95
CA PRO A 82 12.70 -6.98 -1.08
C PRO A 82 13.05 -7.62 0.28
N GLU A 83 14.10 -8.44 0.34
CA GLU A 83 14.58 -9.05 1.58
C GLU A 83 15.05 -8.00 2.58
N PHE A 84 15.50 -6.84 2.11
CA PHE A 84 15.85 -5.73 3.01
C PHE A 84 14.61 -5.23 3.76
N VAL A 85 13.48 -5.10 3.07
CA VAL A 85 12.21 -4.68 3.70
C VAL A 85 11.72 -5.74 4.69
N ASP A 86 11.93 -7.03 4.41
CA ASP A 86 11.65 -8.12 5.36
C ASP A 86 12.45 -7.97 6.66
N LYS A 87 13.75 -7.67 6.55
CA LYS A 87 14.61 -7.39 7.72
C LYS A 87 14.15 -6.17 8.50
N LEU A 88 13.79 -5.08 7.81
CA LEU A 88 13.23 -3.88 8.46
C LEU A 88 11.91 -4.16 9.17
N SER A 89 11.17 -5.20 8.77
CA SER A 89 9.85 -5.53 9.32
C SER A 89 9.89 -6.38 10.58
N THR A 90 10.97 -7.12 10.82
CA THR A 90 11.06 -8.10 11.90
C THR A 90 11.74 -7.46 13.11
N VAL A 91 10.94 -6.95 14.05
CA VAL A 91 11.40 -6.15 15.18
C VAL A 91 11.26 -6.93 16.49
N VAL A 92 12.34 -6.98 17.26
CA VAL A 92 12.34 -7.51 18.63
C VAL A 92 12.03 -6.37 19.61
N LEU A 93 10.87 -6.42 20.28
CA LEU A 93 10.47 -5.38 21.23
C LEU A 93 11.27 -5.47 22.54
N ARG A 94 11.85 -4.34 22.96
CA ARG A 94 12.66 -4.25 24.19
C ARG A 94 11.75 -3.90 25.38
N ASN A 95 11.19 -4.95 25.98
CA ASN A 95 10.51 -5.03 27.29
C ASN A 95 9.19 -4.27 27.53
N ASN A 96 8.21 -5.07 28.00
CA ASN A 96 7.13 -4.76 28.96
C ASN A 96 6.81 -6.04 29.78
N GLY A 97 7.81 -6.85 30.14
CA GLY A 97 7.60 -8.16 30.81
C GLY A 97 7.38 -9.34 29.87
N ASP A 98 7.25 -9.10 28.57
CA ASP A 98 7.33 -10.14 27.53
C ASP A 98 8.78 -10.32 27.06
N ASN A 99 9.30 -11.55 27.17
CA ASN A 99 10.64 -11.98 26.76
C ASN A 99 10.95 -11.72 25.27
N GLY A 100 11.26 -10.48 24.87
CA GLY A 100 11.79 -10.17 23.53
C GLY A 100 10.90 -10.64 22.38
N LYS A 101 9.57 -10.48 22.50
CA LYS A 101 8.63 -10.96 21.48
C LYS A 101 8.91 -10.29 20.14
N GLU A 102 9.19 -11.12 19.13
CA GLU A 102 9.32 -10.71 17.74
C GLU A 102 7.95 -10.29 17.18
N LYS A 103 7.93 -9.19 16.44
CA LYS A 103 6.76 -8.71 15.70
C LYS A 103 7.15 -8.39 14.26
N HIS A 104 6.25 -8.74 13.35
CA HIS A 104 6.38 -8.43 11.92
C HIS A 104 5.50 -7.24 11.55
N TYR A 105 6.13 -6.15 11.16
CA TYR A 105 5.52 -4.88 10.79
C TYR A 105 5.55 -4.65 9.26
N ILE A 106 5.25 -5.67 8.45
CA ILE A 106 5.38 -5.64 6.99
C ILE A 106 4.67 -4.44 6.35
N SER A 107 3.42 -4.15 6.75
CA SER A 107 2.67 -3.01 6.20
C SER A 107 3.35 -1.68 6.47
N PHE A 108 3.93 -1.53 7.66
CA PHE A 108 4.65 -0.32 8.03
C PHE A 108 5.99 -0.23 7.30
N SER A 109 6.80 -1.29 7.32
CA SER A 109 8.14 -1.27 6.73
C SER A 109 8.11 -1.10 5.22
N SER A 110 7.10 -1.67 4.54
CA SER A 110 6.89 -1.43 3.10
C SER A 110 6.48 0.01 2.78
N ALA A 111 5.63 0.65 3.59
CA ALA A 111 5.29 2.07 3.44
C ALA A 111 6.53 2.96 3.67
N LEU A 112 7.28 2.68 4.74
CA LEU A 112 8.54 3.38 5.04
C LEU A 112 9.56 3.22 3.91
N ALA A 113 9.71 2.01 3.36
CA ALA A 113 10.60 1.73 2.23
C ALA A 113 10.16 2.48 0.96
N HIS A 114 8.87 2.46 0.64
CA HIS A 114 8.32 3.20 -0.50
C HIS A 114 8.64 4.70 -0.42
N ILE A 115 8.42 5.29 0.77
CA ILE A 115 8.53 6.73 0.98
C ILE A 115 10.00 7.18 1.04
N PHE A 116 10.83 6.50 1.83
CA PHE A 116 12.16 6.99 2.20
C PHE A 116 13.31 6.30 1.48
N LEU A 117 13.10 5.13 0.88
CA LEU A 117 14.12 4.41 0.12
C LEU A 117 13.87 4.55 -1.38
N SER A 118 12.76 3.98 -1.88
CA SER A 118 12.46 3.93 -3.30
C SER A 118 10.99 3.65 -3.56
N GLU A 119 10.37 4.43 -4.46
CA GLU A 119 9.00 4.21 -4.92
C GLU A 119 8.82 2.90 -5.70
N LYS A 120 9.93 2.19 -6.01
CA LYS A 120 9.92 0.83 -6.57
C LYS A 120 9.45 -0.23 -5.58
N PHE A 121 9.44 0.07 -4.28
CA PHE A 121 8.87 -0.82 -3.28
C PHE A 121 7.34 -0.65 -3.23
N PRO A 122 6.54 -1.63 -3.67
CA PRO A 122 5.09 -1.56 -3.50
C PRO A 122 4.73 -1.54 -2.01
N ILE A 123 3.71 -0.75 -1.65
CA ILE A 123 3.22 -0.70 -0.28
C ILE A 123 2.33 -1.91 -0.01
N TYR A 124 2.69 -2.65 1.04
CA TYR A 124 1.92 -3.80 1.53
C TYR A 124 0.81 -3.31 2.46
N ASN A 125 -0.44 -3.66 2.16
CA ASN A 125 -1.56 -3.54 3.09
C ASN A 125 -2.64 -4.58 2.76
N SER A 126 -3.64 -4.73 3.62
CA SER A 126 -4.69 -5.75 3.45
C SER A 126 -5.53 -5.58 2.18
N VAL A 127 -5.71 -4.35 1.70
CA VAL A 127 -6.50 -4.06 0.50
C VAL A 127 -5.69 -4.35 -0.77
N THR A 128 -4.48 -3.79 -0.88
CA THR A 128 -3.58 -3.98 -2.02
C THR A 128 -3.21 -5.45 -2.18
N THR A 129 -2.86 -6.15 -1.09
CA THR A 129 -2.53 -7.59 -1.14
C THR A 129 -3.68 -8.42 -1.65
N ARG A 130 -4.90 -8.15 -1.17
CA ARG A 130 -6.12 -8.81 -1.62
C ARG A 130 -6.38 -8.55 -3.11
N MET A 131 -6.16 -7.33 -3.60
CA MET A 131 -6.33 -6.99 -5.01
C MET A 131 -5.25 -7.61 -5.91
N VAL A 132 -4.01 -7.72 -5.45
CA VAL A 132 -2.95 -8.46 -6.18
C VAL A 132 -3.38 -9.92 -6.36
N VAL A 133 -3.82 -10.57 -5.27
CA VAL A 133 -4.29 -11.96 -5.32
C VAL A 133 -5.46 -12.12 -6.27
N TYR A 134 -6.45 -11.23 -6.19
CA TYR A 134 -7.63 -11.22 -7.06
C TYR A 134 -7.26 -11.16 -8.54
N HIS A 135 -6.36 -10.27 -8.92
CA HIS A 135 -5.96 -10.16 -10.33
C HIS A 135 -5.13 -11.34 -10.79
N LEU A 136 -4.21 -11.85 -9.96
CA LEU A 136 -3.39 -13.00 -10.31
C LEU A 136 -4.18 -14.33 -10.34
N ASN A 137 -5.17 -14.50 -9.47
CA ASN A 137 -5.88 -15.76 -9.30
C ASN A 137 -7.37 -15.54 -8.97
N GLU A 138 -8.24 -15.92 -9.91
CA GLU A 138 -9.69 -15.80 -9.79
C GLU A 138 -10.29 -16.84 -8.81
N GLU A 139 -9.64 -17.99 -8.63
CA GLU A 139 -10.18 -19.13 -7.88
C GLU A 139 -9.72 -19.20 -6.42
N ILE A 140 -8.57 -18.59 -6.08
CA ILE A 140 -8.12 -18.52 -4.70
C ILE A 140 -9.03 -17.54 -3.96
N LYS A 141 -9.88 -18.08 -3.06
CA LYS A 141 -10.54 -17.28 -2.01
C LYS A 141 -9.52 -16.28 -1.50
N ALA A 142 -9.91 -15.00 -1.44
CA ALA A 142 -9.05 -13.84 -1.25
C ALA A 142 -8.40 -13.73 0.17
N SER A 143 -7.93 -14.86 0.68
CA SER A 143 -7.38 -15.18 1.99
C SER A 143 -5.90 -15.56 1.92
N LYS A 144 -5.24 -15.53 0.74
CA LYS A 144 -3.78 -15.64 0.67
C LYS A 144 -3.20 -14.49 1.51
N LYS A 145 -2.56 -14.86 2.62
CA LYS A 145 -1.80 -13.96 3.47
C LYS A 145 -0.33 -14.20 3.15
N TYR A 146 0.37 -13.16 2.73
CA TYR A 146 1.80 -13.25 2.52
C TYR A 146 2.50 -13.36 3.88
N SER A 147 3.40 -14.33 3.99
CA SER A 147 4.29 -14.53 5.14
C SER A 147 5.40 -13.50 5.17
N THR A 148 5.88 -13.09 4.00
CA THR A 148 6.98 -12.14 3.82
C THR A 148 6.58 -11.01 2.87
N TYR A 149 7.29 -9.89 2.96
CA TYR A 149 7.25 -8.84 1.96
C TYR A 149 7.75 -9.34 0.61
N SER A 150 8.80 -10.18 0.58
CA SER A 150 9.37 -10.71 -0.66
C SER A 150 8.35 -11.51 -1.50
N ASP A 151 7.51 -12.33 -0.86
CA ASP A 151 6.44 -13.04 -1.54
C ASP A 151 5.42 -12.08 -2.18
N PHE A 152 5.04 -11.02 -1.45
CA PHE A 152 4.14 -9.98 -1.96
C PHE A 152 4.78 -9.18 -3.10
N TYR A 153 6.06 -8.82 -2.93
CA TYR A 153 6.83 -8.07 -3.93
C TYR A 153 6.87 -8.85 -5.24
N HIS A 154 7.17 -10.15 -5.17
CA HIS A 154 7.19 -11.03 -6.34
C HIS A 154 5.84 -11.03 -7.07
N ASP A 155 4.75 -11.29 -6.35
CA ASP A 155 3.40 -11.31 -6.94
C ASP A 155 2.99 -9.94 -7.50
N PHE A 156 3.31 -8.86 -6.80
CA PHE A 156 3.05 -7.50 -7.30
C PHE A 156 3.77 -7.25 -8.63
N TYR A 157 5.05 -7.62 -8.73
CA TYR A 157 5.82 -7.41 -9.96
C TYR A 157 5.41 -8.38 -11.07
N MET A 158 5.00 -9.61 -10.75
CA MET A 158 4.38 -10.51 -11.71
C MET A 158 3.11 -9.89 -12.30
N LEU A 159 2.27 -9.27 -11.47
CA LEU A 159 1.09 -8.53 -11.93
C LEU A 159 1.47 -7.32 -12.77
N LEU A 160 2.41 -6.48 -12.31
CA LEU A 160 2.86 -5.29 -13.04
C LEU A 160 3.39 -5.64 -14.44
N ASN A 161 4.21 -6.68 -14.54
CA ASN A 161 4.83 -7.13 -15.78
C ASN A 161 3.85 -7.85 -16.73
N SER A 162 2.67 -8.21 -16.26
CA SER A 162 1.61 -8.84 -17.06
C SER A 162 0.70 -7.85 -17.80
N LEU A 163 0.79 -6.56 -17.48
CA LEU A 163 -0.06 -5.52 -18.06
C LEU A 163 0.27 -5.29 -19.54
N ASP A 164 -0.76 -5.03 -20.35
CA ASP A 164 -0.63 -4.69 -21.77
C ASP A 164 -0.32 -3.19 -22.00
N PHE A 165 -0.12 -2.44 -20.93
CA PHE A 165 0.30 -1.03 -20.93
C PHE A 165 1.38 -0.78 -19.88
N LYS A 166 2.17 0.28 -20.09
CA LYS A 166 3.17 0.72 -19.12
C LYS A 166 2.53 1.54 -18.01
N THR A 167 2.92 1.26 -16.78
CA THR A 167 2.59 2.06 -15.59
C THR A 167 3.67 1.90 -14.53
N SER A 168 3.70 2.80 -13.55
CA SER A 168 4.63 2.74 -12.42
C SER A 168 4.09 1.92 -11.25
N VAL A 169 4.99 1.54 -10.32
CA VAL A 169 4.60 0.91 -9.04
C VAL A 169 3.63 1.79 -8.26
N SER A 170 3.85 3.11 -8.25
CA SER A 170 3.00 4.07 -7.54
C SER A 170 1.58 4.13 -8.14
N GLU A 171 1.46 4.21 -9.45
CA GLU A 171 0.16 4.23 -10.14
C GLU A 171 -0.60 2.91 -9.99
N LEU A 172 0.08 1.78 -10.16
CA LEU A 172 -0.54 0.47 -9.94
C LEU A 172 -0.97 0.31 -8.47
N HIS A 173 -0.16 0.75 -7.52
CA HIS A 173 -0.53 0.75 -6.11
C HIS A 173 -1.78 1.59 -5.84
N LYS A 174 -1.85 2.82 -6.37
CA LYS A 174 -3.04 3.70 -6.26
C LYS A 174 -4.28 3.01 -6.80
N TYR A 175 -4.18 2.34 -7.94
CA TYR A 175 -5.27 1.51 -8.48
C TYR A 175 -5.71 0.42 -7.52
N LEU A 176 -4.77 -0.46 -7.13
CA LEU A 176 -5.07 -1.61 -6.29
C LEU A 176 -5.70 -1.17 -4.95
N TRP A 177 -5.22 -0.07 -4.38
CA TRP A 177 -5.77 0.45 -3.14
C TRP A 177 -7.15 1.11 -3.35
N ILE A 178 -7.28 2.08 -4.26
CA ILE A 178 -8.54 2.84 -4.45
C ILE A 178 -9.67 1.95 -4.99
N SER A 179 -9.40 1.13 -6.02
CA SER A 179 -10.38 0.16 -6.52
C SER A 179 -10.73 -0.84 -5.43
N GLY A 180 -9.75 -1.27 -4.64
CA GLY A 180 -9.97 -2.16 -3.52
C GLY A 180 -10.87 -1.59 -2.42
N GLU A 181 -10.63 -0.35 -1.99
CA GLU A 181 -11.47 0.36 -1.02
C GLU A 181 -12.89 0.58 -1.56
N TYR A 182 -13.02 0.93 -2.85
CA TYR A 182 -14.33 1.09 -3.50
C TYR A 182 -15.10 -0.23 -3.53
N ARG A 183 -14.45 -1.33 -3.90
CA ARG A 183 -15.05 -2.66 -3.90
C ARG A 183 -15.40 -3.13 -2.49
N LYS A 184 -14.54 -2.88 -1.51
CA LYS A 184 -14.79 -3.15 -0.09
C LYS A 184 -16.02 -2.41 0.42
N LEU A 185 -16.19 -1.14 0.06
CA LEU A 185 -17.36 -0.34 0.44
C LEU A 185 -18.65 -0.95 -0.10
N ASN A 186 -18.62 -1.46 -1.33
CA ASN A 186 -19.81 -1.93 -2.05
C ASN A 186 -20.03 -3.44 -1.98
N GLY A 187 -19.15 -4.21 -1.34
CA GLY A 187 -19.25 -5.67 -1.30
C GLY A 187 -19.03 -6.32 -2.67
N ILE A 188 -18.16 -5.72 -3.47
CA ILE A 188 -17.82 -6.19 -4.82
C ILE A 188 -16.57 -7.07 -4.72
N ARG A 189 -16.50 -8.16 -5.51
CA ARG A 189 -15.33 -9.05 -5.54
C ARG A 189 -14.02 -8.25 -5.67
N PRO A 190 -12.96 -8.61 -4.93
CA PRO A 190 -12.81 -9.78 -4.04
C PRO A 190 -13.45 -9.67 -2.64
N TRP A 191 -14.30 -8.67 -2.37
CA TRP A 191 -15.08 -8.60 -1.14
C TRP A 191 -16.46 -9.23 -1.36
N GLU A 192 -16.94 -9.96 -0.36
CA GLU A 192 -18.24 -10.66 -0.40
C GLU A 192 -19.33 -9.89 0.36
N SER A 193 -18.95 -8.89 1.15
CA SER A 193 -19.87 -8.09 1.95
C SER A 193 -19.39 -6.65 2.03
N PRO A 194 -20.31 -5.66 1.96
CA PRO A 194 -19.96 -4.27 2.08
C PRO A 194 -19.41 -3.97 3.47
N SER A 195 -18.38 -3.12 3.54
CA SER A 195 -17.79 -2.68 4.79
C SER A 195 -17.62 -1.16 4.81
N ASN A 196 -18.02 -0.55 5.92
CA ASN A 196 -17.87 0.88 6.13
C ASN A 196 -16.46 1.28 6.62
N GLU A 197 -15.60 0.30 6.92
CA GLU A 197 -14.23 0.45 7.42
C GLU A 197 -13.26 0.65 6.25
N ILE A 198 -13.42 1.78 5.56
CA ILE A 198 -12.54 2.21 4.47
C ILE A 198 -11.91 3.55 4.82
N ASN A 199 -10.91 3.99 4.06
CA ASN A 199 -10.33 5.33 4.24
C ASN A 199 -11.45 6.41 4.21
N PRO A 200 -11.55 7.28 5.25
CA PRO A 200 -12.64 8.24 5.36
C PRO A 200 -12.73 9.23 4.20
N ASP A 201 -11.60 9.65 3.63
CA ASP A 201 -11.58 10.62 2.54
C ASP A 201 -11.95 9.99 1.20
N LEU A 202 -11.49 8.76 0.95
CA LEU A 202 -12.00 7.97 -0.17
C LEU A 202 -13.51 7.72 -0.04
N LYS A 203 -14.01 7.44 1.17
CA LYS A 203 -15.45 7.27 1.41
C LYS A 203 -16.26 8.52 1.06
N LYS A 204 -15.77 9.71 1.41
CA LYS A 204 -16.41 10.98 1.03
C LYS A 204 -16.41 11.14 -0.48
N LEU A 205 -15.28 10.83 -1.13
CA LEU A 205 -15.14 10.93 -2.58
C LEU A 205 -16.09 9.98 -3.32
N PHE A 206 -16.17 8.72 -2.89
CA PHE A 206 -17.01 7.68 -3.50
C PHE A 206 -18.51 7.97 -3.42
N LYS A 207 -18.93 8.81 -2.46
CA LYS A 207 -20.33 9.20 -2.27
C LYS A 207 -20.74 10.46 -3.05
N ARG A 208 -19.82 11.13 -3.74
CA ARG A 208 -20.15 12.33 -4.52
C ARG A 208 -20.97 11.95 -5.76
N SER A 209 -22.07 12.67 -6.00
CA SER A 209 -22.95 12.48 -7.15
C SER A 209 -22.49 13.16 -8.44
N ASP A 210 -21.29 13.75 -8.45
CA ASP A 210 -20.70 14.38 -9.62
C ASP A 210 -20.52 13.39 -10.78
N GLU A 211 -20.98 13.74 -11.98
CA GLU A 211 -20.98 12.83 -13.14
C GLU A 211 -19.57 12.37 -13.54
N ASN A 212 -18.57 13.26 -13.44
CA ASN A 212 -17.19 12.89 -13.74
C ASN A 212 -16.68 11.89 -12.71
N ILE A 213 -16.94 12.11 -11.42
CA ILE A 213 -16.56 11.16 -10.36
C ILE A 213 -17.25 9.81 -10.59
N GLN A 214 -18.55 9.81 -10.90
CA GLN A 214 -19.28 8.57 -11.16
C GLN A 214 -18.70 7.79 -12.35
N LYS A 215 -18.24 8.48 -13.40
CA LYS A 215 -17.52 7.84 -14.51
C LYS A 215 -16.21 7.19 -14.04
N LEU A 216 -15.39 7.91 -13.26
CA LEU A 216 -14.14 7.37 -12.72
C LEU A 216 -14.38 6.14 -11.82
N LEU A 217 -15.44 6.15 -11.01
CA LEU A 217 -15.80 5.02 -10.13
C LEU A 217 -16.25 3.79 -10.93
N LYS A 218 -17.01 3.99 -12.02
CA LYS A 218 -17.37 2.90 -12.94
C LYS A 218 -16.13 2.29 -13.57
N ASP A 219 -15.17 3.11 -13.97
CA ASP A 219 -13.92 2.60 -14.54
C ASP A 219 -13.18 1.69 -13.56
N LEU A 220 -13.16 1.98 -12.25
CA LEU A 220 -12.44 1.18 -11.23
C LEU A 220 -12.79 -0.31 -11.22
N ILE A 221 -13.98 -0.68 -11.69
CA ILE A 221 -14.51 -2.05 -11.69
C ILE A 221 -14.75 -2.61 -13.10
N LYS A 222 -14.10 -2.02 -14.12
CA LYS A 222 -14.28 -2.37 -15.54
C LYS A 222 -13.98 -3.84 -15.88
N ASP A 223 -13.07 -4.47 -15.14
CA ASP A 223 -12.78 -5.91 -15.17
C ASP A 223 -13.99 -6.81 -14.90
N LEU A 224 -15.02 -6.32 -14.21
CA LEU A 224 -16.25 -7.09 -13.95
C LEU A 224 -17.19 -7.16 -15.16
N TYR A 225 -17.02 -6.27 -16.14
CA TYR A 225 -17.95 -6.11 -17.27
C TYR A 225 -17.24 -6.12 -18.63
N GLY A 226 -15.99 -6.63 -18.70
CA GLY A 226 -15.21 -6.68 -19.93
C GLY A 226 -15.95 -7.35 -21.10
N PRO A 227 -15.45 -7.15 -22.33
CA PRO A 227 -16.11 -6.42 -23.44
C PRO A 227 -17.52 -6.93 -23.83
N LEU A 228 -18.48 -6.92 -22.91
CA LEU A 228 -19.87 -7.29 -23.17
C LEU A 228 -20.77 -6.08 -23.48
N PHE A 229 -20.21 -4.86 -23.53
CA PHE A 229 -20.97 -3.62 -23.76
C PHE A 229 -20.24 -2.60 -24.65
N LEU A 230 -19.54 -3.08 -25.68
CA LEU A 230 -19.09 -2.25 -26.81
C LEU A 230 -19.50 -2.94 -28.13
N GLU A 231 -20.80 -3.07 -28.35
CA GLU A 231 -21.42 -3.17 -29.69
C GLU A 231 -22.39 -1.99 -29.86
#